data_AF-A0A804NRD9-F1
#
_entry.id   AF-A0A804NRD9-F1
#
_cell.length_a   1.000
_cell.length_b   1.000
_cell.length_c   1.000
_cell.angle_alpha   90.00
_cell.angle_beta   90.00
_cell.angle_gamma   90.00
#
_symmetry.space_group_name_H-M   'P 1'
#
loop_
_entity.id
_entity.type
_entity.pdbx_description
1 polymer ?
#
loop_
_entity_poly.entity_id
_entity_poly.type
_entity_poly.pdbx_seq_one_letter_code
_entity_poly.pdbx_strand_id
1 'polypeptide(L)'
;MVQSRRRSGNYRCPRRAALPAAALLLFLLAAVALLYVSPPPLADHPVLASSRRRRSAHTLLNSSGAGSMEEFERREISRAPTNGSAVRDDLWGSKLASKFYGCSNSSSRFLDSNITTQPERYLMIVTSGGLNQQRTGIIDAVVAARILNATLVVPKLDQASFWKDSSNFSDIFYADWFISSLSKDVKIVKELPHIGGKLRAPHRMRVPRKCTERCYLNRVLPALLKKHVIRLTKFDYRLANRLQTDLQKLRCRVNYHALRFTAPIQEMGEKLIQRMRERSMYFIALHLRFEPDMLAFSGCYYGGGEKERRELGAIRKRWKGLHPNPEKGRRQGRCPLTPEEEILWAQENDPTKCQKALSLIFEQRKHVVGCILLKSTHGSERIYGRAQRAEAREGRVS
;
A
#
# COMPACT_ATOMS: atom_id res chain seq x y z
N MET A 1 26.20 -106.00 2.16
CA MET A 1 26.77 -106.76 3.30
C MET A 1 27.87 -105.91 3.92
N VAL A 2 27.79 -105.65 5.24
CA VAL A 2 28.86 -105.20 6.17
C VAL A 2 29.43 -103.78 5.93
N GLN A 3 29.02 -102.76 6.72
CA GLN A 3 29.68 -102.25 7.97
C GLN A 3 31.11 -101.70 7.72
N SER A 4 31.60 -100.58 8.26
CA SER A 4 31.46 -100.03 9.60
C SER A 4 32.08 -98.62 9.70
N ARG A 5 31.39 -97.76 10.46
CA ARG A 5 31.81 -96.68 11.38
C ARG A 5 33.21 -96.00 11.32
N ARG A 6 33.07 -94.65 11.43
CA ARG A 6 33.71 -93.67 12.35
C ARG A 6 35.16 -93.24 12.10
N ARG A 7 35.36 -91.91 12.01
CA ARG A 7 35.85 -91.10 13.15
C ARG A 7 35.68 -89.59 12.93
N SER A 8 35.40 -88.93 14.05
CA SER A 8 35.25 -87.50 14.26
C SER A 8 36.61 -86.81 14.36
N GLY A 9 36.70 -85.56 13.86
CA GLY A 9 37.83 -84.66 14.05
C GLY A 9 37.40 -83.20 13.88
N ASN A 10 37.47 -82.44 14.97
CA ASN A 10 37.14 -81.02 15.09
C ASN A 10 38.08 -80.13 14.27
N TYR A 11 37.50 -79.16 13.53
CA TYR A 11 38.19 -77.89 13.21
C TYR A 11 37.22 -76.72 13.41
N ARG A 12 37.60 -75.79 14.30
CA ARG A 12 36.90 -74.52 14.55
C ARG A 12 37.23 -73.52 13.44
N CYS A 13 36.22 -72.80 12.95
CA CYS A 13 36.38 -71.51 12.27
C CYS A 13 35.21 -70.57 12.66
N PRO A 14 35.43 -69.24 12.74
CA PRO A 14 34.59 -68.33 13.51
C PRO A 14 33.36 -67.84 12.74
N ARG A 15 32.18 -67.87 13.37
CA ARG A 15 30.98 -67.22 12.85
C ARG A 15 31.01 -65.72 13.13
N ARG A 16 30.94 -64.94 12.05
CA ARG A 16 30.80 -63.48 12.01
C ARG A 16 29.50 -63.03 12.70
N ALA A 17 29.62 -62.09 13.64
CA ALA A 17 28.51 -61.30 14.15
C ALA A 17 28.18 -60.18 13.15
N ALA A 18 27.17 -60.38 12.31
CA ALA A 18 26.68 -59.38 11.35
C ALA A 18 25.17 -59.15 11.51
N LEU A 19 24.70 -58.99 12.74
CA LEU A 19 23.29 -58.76 13.06
C LEU A 19 22.96 -57.49 13.87
N PRO A 20 23.87 -56.69 14.47
CA PRO A 20 23.42 -55.51 15.22
C PRO A 20 23.31 -54.22 14.37
N ALA A 21 24.00 -54.12 13.22
CA ALA A 21 24.09 -52.85 12.49
C ALA A 21 22.81 -52.49 11.71
N ALA A 22 22.15 -53.48 11.11
CA ALA A 22 20.92 -53.24 10.33
C ALA A 22 19.74 -52.85 11.23
N ALA A 23 19.66 -53.43 12.44
CA ALA A 23 18.64 -53.09 13.42
C ALA A 23 18.82 -51.66 13.96
N LEU A 24 20.06 -51.23 14.17
CA LEU A 24 20.37 -49.86 14.62
C LEU A 24 19.99 -48.82 13.55
N LEU A 25 20.24 -49.12 12.28
CA LEU A 25 19.94 -48.22 11.16
C LEU A 25 18.42 -48.02 10.99
N LEU A 26 17.65 -49.11 11.12
CA LEU A 26 16.18 -49.06 11.08
C LEU A 26 15.60 -48.28 12.28
N PHE A 27 16.17 -48.44 13.48
CA PHE A 27 15.77 -47.66 14.64
C PHE A 27 16.05 -46.17 14.48
N LEU A 28 17.21 -45.80 13.91
CA LEU A 28 17.56 -44.41 13.66
C LEU A 28 16.65 -43.76 12.61
N LEU A 29 16.32 -44.50 11.53
CA LEU A 29 15.40 -44.00 10.51
C LEU A 29 13.97 -43.82 11.05
N ALA A 30 13.50 -44.73 11.91
CA ALA A 30 12.21 -44.61 12.57
C ALA A 30 12.18 -43.44 13.57
N ALA A 31 13.26 -43.22 14.33
CA ALA A 31 13.38 -42.09 15.26
C ALA A 31 13.39 -40.74 14.54
N VAL A 32 14.08 -40.64 13.40
CA VAL A 32 14.08 -39.42 12.58
C VAL A 32 12.70 -39.18 11.97
N ALA A 33 12.01 -40.22 11.49
CA ALA A 33 10.64 -40.08 10.99
C ALA A 33 9.66 -39.58 12.06
N LEU A 34 9.79 -40.05 13.31
CA LEU A 34 8.97 -39.58 14.43
C LEU A 34 9.24 -38.11 14.80
N LEU A 35 10.47 -37.62 14.61
CA LEU A 35 10.83 -36.21 14.82
C LEU A 35 10.24 -35.26 13.76
N TYR A 36 9.85 -35.77 12.59
CA TYR A 36 9.23 -34.96 11.52
C TYR A 36 7.69 -34.96 11.54
N VAL A 37 7.05 -35.78 12.39
CA VAL A 37 5.58 -35.89 12.47
C VAL A 37 4.98 -35.10 13.64
N SER A 38 5.79 -34.53 14.54
CA SER A 38 5.27 -33.64 15.59
C SER A 38 5.08 -32.21 15.06
N PRO A 39 3.86 -31.64 15.08
CA PRO A 39 3.68 -30.21 14.85
C PRO A 39 4.35 -29.42 15.99
N PRO A 40 4.90 -28.22 15.74
CA PRO A 40 5.54 -27.44 16.79
C PRO A 40 4.53 -27.08 17.89
N PRO A 41 4.96 -27.04 19.17
CA PRO A 41 4.06 -26.74 20.27
C PRO A 41 3.58 -25.29 20.18
N LEU A 42 2.26 -25.12 20.31
CA LEU A 42 1.59 -23.85 20.57
C LEU A 42 2.10 -23.30 21.90
N ALA A 43 2.80 -22.16 21.86
CA ALA A 43 3.11 -21.39 23.05
C ALA A 43 1.87 -20.56 23.45
N ASP A 44 0.98 -21.15 24.24
CA ASP A 44 -0.04 -20.42 24.99
C ASP A 44 0.56 -19.94 26.32
N HIS A 45 0.61 -18.63 26.51
CA HIS A 45 0.88 -18.01 27.82
C HIS A 45 -0.37 -18.08 28.72
N PRO A 46 -0.19 -18.11 30.06
CA PRO A 46 -1.17 -18.66 30.98
C PRO A 46 -2.34 -17.72 31.28
N VAL A 47 -3.55 -18.27 31.20
CA VAL A 47 -4.77 -17.76 31.85
C VAL A 47 -4.75 -18.24 33.30
N LEU A 48 -4.48 -17.35 34.25
CA LEU A 48 -4.75 -17.58 35.66
C LEU A 48 -6.19 -17.19 35.96
N ALA A 49 -7.04 -18.20 36.15
CA ALA A 49 -8.32 -18.05 36.80
C ALA A 49 -8.11 -17.86 38.30
N SER A 50 -8.72 -16.83 38.90
CA SER A 50 -9.03 -16.83 40.33
C SER A 50 -10.41 -16.24 40.61
N SER A 51 -11.19 -17.12 41.23
CA SER A 51 -12.45 -17.03 41.94
C SER A 51 -12.97 -15.67 42.46
N ARG A 52 -14.30 -15.54 42.39
CA ARG A 52 -15.18 -14.58 43.10
C ARG A 52 -15.07 -14.70 44.64
N ARG A 53 -14.94 -13.57 45.35
CA ARG A 53 -15.90 -13.12 46.40
C ARG A 53 -15.61 -11.72 46.98
N ARG A 54 -16.62 -10.85 46.79
CA ARG A 54 -17.19 -9.73 47.60
C ARG A 54 -16.33 -8.82 48.51
N ARG A 55 -16.50 -7.52 48.21
CA ARG A 55 -16.73 -6.30 49.06
C ARG A 55 -15.61 -5.82 50.00
N SER A 56 -15.03 -4.65 49.70
CA SER A 56 -15.34 -3.36 50.35
C SER A 56 -14.62 -2.21 49.64
N ALA A 57 -15.02 -0.99 49.97
CA ALA A 57 -14.94 0.25 49.21
C ALA A 57 -13.62 1.04 49.28
N HIS A 58 -13.59 2.08 48.45
CA HIS A 58 -12.83 3.34 48.53
C HIS A 58 -11.43 3.46 47.87
N THR A 59 -11.50 4.02 46.66
CA THR A 59 -10.83 5.26 46.19
C THR A 59 -9.35 5.26 45.76
N LEU A 60 -9.20 5.82 44.55
CA LEU A 60 -8.09 6.57 43.95
C LEU A 60 -7.12 5.86 42.99
N LEU A 61 -7.10 6.46 41.79
CA LEU A 61 -6.03 6.56 40.79
C LEU A 61 -5.76 5.32 39.92
N ASN A 62 -6.25 5.36 38.66
CA ASN A 62 -5.34 5.20 37.54
C ASN A 62 -5.91 5.54 36.14
N SER A 63 -5.09 6.31 35.43
CA SER A 63 -4.67 6.16 34.03
C SER A 63 -5.18 4.92 33.28
N SER A 64 -5.86 5.13 32.14
CA SER A 64 -5.75 4.31 30.92
C SER A 64 -6.64 4.85 29.79
N GLY A 65 -6.08 5.01 28.59
CA GLY A 65 -6.80 5.51 27.42
C GLY A 65 -6.18 5.02 26.11
N ALA A 66 -6.26 3.71 25.85
CA ALA A 66 -5.80 3.12 24.60
C ALA A 66 -6.75 2.06 24.01
N GLY A 67 -7.92 1.82 24.60
CA GLY A 67 -8.84 0.75 24.17
C GLY A 67 -10.18 1.19 23.60
N SER A 68 -10.55 2.49 23.65
CA SER A 68 -11.94 2.92 23.38
C SER A 68 -12.23 3.36 21.93
N MET A 69 -11.21 3.58 21.10
CA MET A 69 -11.42 4.24 19.81
C MET A 69 -11.90 3.28 18.70
N GLU A 70 -11.41 2.04 18.68
CA GLU A 70 -11.82 1.03 17.67
C GLU A 70 -13.26 0.53 17.86
N GLU A 71 -13.75 0.46 19.11
CA GLU A 71 -15.10 -0.02 19.40
C GLU A 71 -16.17 1.06 19.12
N PHE A 72 -15.80 2.34 19.25
CA PHE A 72 -16.67 3.47 18.97
C PHE A 72 -16.87 3.69 17.46
N GLU A 73 -15.80 3.58 16.65
CA GLU A 73 -15.89 3.69 15.18
C GLU A 73 -16.83 2.65 14.55
N ARG A 74 -16.83 1.42 15.08
CA ARG A 74 -17.67 0.34 14.53
C ARG A 74 -19.17 0.54 14.81
N ARG A 75 -19.52 1.24 15.89
CA ARG A 75 -20.91 1.53 16.29
C ARG A 75 -21.55 2.68 15.50
N GLU A 76 -20.78 3.66 15.06
CA GLU A 76 -21.33 4.81 14.30
C GLU A 76 -21.56 4.49 12.81
N ILE A 77 -20.73 3.64 12.19
CA ILE A 77 -20.89 3.26 10.77
C ILE A 77 -22.19 2.45 10.51
N SER A 78 -22.83 1.91 11.56
CA SER A 78 -23.97 1.01 11.44
C SER A 78 -25.35 1.69 11.52
N ARG A 79 -25.44 3.01 11.67
CA ARG A 79 -26.73 3.73 11.75
C ARG A 79 -26.91 4.67 10.58
N ALA A 80 -27.65 4.22 9.56
CA ALA A 80 -28.25 5.13 8.59
C ALA A 80 -29.32 5.97 9.30
N PRO A 81 -29.37 7.31 9.11
CA PRO A 81 -30.36 8.15 9.77
C PRO A 81 -31.75 7.88 9.19
N THR A 82 -32.73 7.56 10.04
CA THR A 82 -34.10 7.25 9.63
C THR A 82 -35.04 8.45 9.53
N ASN A 83 -34.59 9.69 9.73
CA ASN A 83 -35.47 10.86 9.64
C ASN A 83 -34.90 11.98 8.76
N GLY A 84 -35.70 12.39 7.77
CA GLY A 84 -35.41 13.39 6.75
C GLY A 84 -35.45 14.84 7.25
N SER A 85 -34.71 15.16 8.32
CA SER A 85 -34.39 16.55 8.65
C SER A 85 -33.06 16.93 8.01
N ALA A 86 -33.04 18.10 7.36
CA ALA A 86 -31.94 18.63 6.56
C ALA A 86 -30.55 18.52 7.21
N VAL A 87 -29.80 17.47 6.85
CA VAL A 87 -28.35 17.35 7.09
C VAL A 87 -27.69 17.25 5.71
N ARG A 88 -27.67 18.35 4.97
CA ARG A 88 -27.00 18.39 3.65
C ARG A 88 -25.52 18.82 3.74
N ASP A 89 -25.09 19.43 4.84
CA ASP A 89 -23.72 19.95 4.98
C ASP A 89 -22.73 19.00 5.65
N ASP A 90 -23.21 17.96 6.35
CA ASP A 90 -22.34 17.12 7.20
C ASP A 90 -22.15 15.68 6.68
N LEU A 91 -22.64 15.37 5.46
CA LEU A 91 -22.54 14.01 4.89
C LEU A 91 -21.07 13.56 4.72
N TRP A 92 -20.18 14.51 4.43
CA TRP A 92 -18.74 14.27 4.26
C TRP A 92 -17.90 14.82 5.43
N GLY A 93 -18.55 15.44 6.42
CA GLY A 93 -17.92 15.96 7.62
C GLY A 93 -17.75 14.84 8.65
N SER A 94 -16.53 14.30 8.79
CA SER A 94 -16.25 13.48 9.97
C SER A 94 -16.05 14.39 11.16
N LYS A 95 -16.73 14.13 12.29
CA LYS A 95 -16.46 14.81 13.58
C LYS A 95 -14.99 14.67 14.02
N LEU A 96 -14.27 13.69 13.47
CA LEU A 96 -12.84 13.48 13.71
C LEU A 96 -11.95 14.19 12.69
N ALA A 97 -12.48 14.75 11.59
CA ALA A 97 -11.72 15.43 10.56
C ALA A 97 -10.86 16.56 11.13
N SER A 98 -11.40 17.32 12.09
CA SER A 98 -10.68 18.38 12.81
C SER A 98 -9.52 17.88 13.68
N LYS A 99 -9.49 16.58 14.01
CA LYS A 99 -8.41 15.93 14.77
C LYS A 99 -7.31 15.38 13.86
N PHE A 100 -7.53 15.31 12.55
CA PHE A 100 -6.48 14.93 11.60
C PHE A 100 -5.57 16.14 11.32
N TYR A 101 -4.27 15.94 11.51
CA TYR A 101 -3.25 16.92 11.15
C TYR A 101 -2.17 16.29 10.27
N GLY A 102 -1.56 17.12 9.42
CA GLY A 102 -0.52 16.66 8.50
C GLY A 102 0.75 16.21 9.23
N CYS A 103 1.02 14.90 9.26
CA CYS A 103 2.25 14.34 9.80
C CYS A 103 3.37 14.37 8.76
N SER A 104 3.87 15.57 8.45
CA SER A 104 4.94 15.75 7.45
C SER A 104 6.10 16.61 7.93
N ASN A 105 5.92 17.49 8.92
CA ASN A 105 7.00 18.35 9.40
C ASN A 105 8.15 17.53 10.04
N SER A 106 9.41 17.89 9.73
CA SER A 106 10.58 17.21 10.29
C SER A 106 10.67 17.47 11.80
N SER A 107 11.23 16.52 12.55
CA SER A 107 11.62 16.78 13.93
C SER A 107 12.88 17.64 13.97
N SER A 108 13.13 18.30 15.09
CA SER A 108 14.39 19.03 15.35
C SER A 108 15.62 18.13 15.34
N ARG A 109 15.44 16.82 15.57
CA ARG A 109 16.50 15.81 15.56
C ARG A 109 16.84 15.34 14.13
N PHE A 110 16.01 15.68 13.15
CA PHE A 110 16.22 15.31 11.76
C PHE A 110 17.20 16.30 11.12
N LEU A 111 18.49 15.96 11.18
CA LEU A 111 19.60 16.83 10.75
C LEU A 111 19.51 17.24 9.28
N ASP A 112 20.00 18.44 8.98
CA ASP A 112 20.05 18.97 7.62
C ASP A 112 20.93 18.11 6.70
N SER A 113 20.52 18.00 5.43
CA SER A 113 21.22 17.21 4.42
C SER A 113 22.66 17.67 4.19
N ASN A 114 22.97 18.95 4.41
CA ASN A 114 24.33 19.48 4.30
C ASN A 114 25.28 18.89 5.34
N ILE A 115 24.75 18.45 6.49
CA ILE A 115 25.52 17.83 7.58
C ILE A 115 25.64 16.32 7.35
N THR A 116 24.54 15.68 6.95
CA THR A 116 24.49 14.21 6.90
C THR A 116 25.04 13.64 5.59
N THR A 117 24.87 14.35 4.48
CA THR A 117 25.21 13.82 3.15
C THR A 117 26.71 13.69 3.00
N GLN A 118 27.14 12.49 2.60
CA GLN A 118 28.55 12.19 2.38
C GLN A 118 28.97 12.58 0.95
N PRO A 119 30.17 13.17 0.78
CA PRO A 119 30.67 13.54 -0.55
C PRO A 119 30.91 12.28 -1.39
N GLU A 120 30.87 12.45 -2.72
CA GLU A 120 31.14 11.41 -3.71
C GLU A 120 30.30 10.12 -3.60
N ARG A 121 29.12 10.16 -2.97
CA ARG A 121 28.18 9.04 -2.92
C ARG A 121 26.92 9.39 -3.68
N TYR A 122 26.69 8.72 -4.81
CA TYR A 122 25.56 8.98 -5.69
C TYR A 122 24.68 7.74 -5.82
N LEU A 123 23.39 7.94 -5.54
CA LEU A 123 22.35 6.93 -5.72
C LEU A 123 21.53 7.30 -6.96
N MET A 124 21.55 6.42 -7.96
CA MET A 124 20.67 6.49 -9.11
C MET A 124 19.55 5.46 -8.95
N ILE A 125 18.31 5.87 -9.16
CA ILE A 125 17.15 4.97 -9.10
C ILE A 125 16.47 4.90 -10.46
N VAL A 126 16.17 3.69 -10.90
CA VAL A 126 15.24 3.43 -12.00
C VAL A 126 14.01 2.77 -11.40
N THR A 127 12.92 3.54 -11.33
CA THR A 127 11.63 3.09 -10.84
C THR A 127 11.02 2.05 -11.79
N SER A 128 9.99 1.33 -11.38
CA SER A 128 9.32 0.35 -12.25
C SER A 128 7.86 0.16 -11.89
N GLY A 129 7.09 -0.38 -12.83
CA GLY A 129 5.64 -0.61 -12.65
C GLY A 129 4.78 0.50 -13.24
N GLY A 130 3.49 0.49 -12.91
CA GLY A 130 2.58 1.58 -13.31
C GLY A 130 2.89 2.90 -12.59
N LEU A 131 2.34 4.03 -13.07
CA LEU A 131 2.68 5.38 -12.56
C LEU A 131 2.56 5.52 -11.03
N ASN A 132 1.54 4.93 -10.40
CA ASN A 132 1.41 4.96 -8.93
C ASN A 132 2.49 4.14 -8.21
N GLN A 133 2.97 3.05 -8.81
CA GLN A 133 4.09 2.27 -8.29
C GLN A 133 5.40 3.03 -8.48
N GLN A 134 5.57 3.71 -9.63
CA GLN A 134 6.72 4.59 -9.87
C GLN A 134 6.74 5.77 -8.90
N ARG A 135 5.58 6.41 -8.62
CA ARG A 135 5.43 7.43 -7.57
C ARG A 135 5.92 6.90 -6.22
N THR A 136 5.49 5.71 -5.82
CA THR A 136 5.97 5.05 -4.60
C THR A 136 7.48 4.83 -4.64
N GLY A 137 8.02 4.40 -5.79
CA GLY A 137 9.45 4.23 -6.02
C GLY A 137 10.25 5.53 -5.88
N ILE A 138 9.74 6.66 -6.37
CA ILE A 138 10.35 7.98 -6.20
C ILE A 138 10.39 8.37 -4.73
N ILE A 139 9.30 8.15 -4.00
CA ILE A 139 9.22 8.46 -2.57
C ILE A 139 10.25 7.63 -1.79
N ASP A 140 10.28 6.32 -2.04
CA ASP A 140 11.23 5.40 -1.42
C ASP A 140 12.68 5.71 -1.83
N ALA A 141 12.92 6.26 -3.01
CA ALA A 141 14.26 6.67 -3.47
C ALA A 141 14.85 7.78 -2.60
N VAL A 142 14.05 8.80 -2.28
CA VAL A 142 14.49 9.90 -1.39
C VAL A 142 14.83 9.35 -0.01
N VAL A 143 13.97 8.49 0.53
CA VAL A 143 14.22 7.91 1.86
C VAL A 143 15.43 6.96 1.85
N ALA A 144 15.61 6.17 0.80
CA ALA A 144 16.79 5.32 0.65
C ALA A 144 18.09 6.15 0.55
N ALA A 145 18.07 7.26 -0.18
CA ALA A 145 19.21 8.18 -0.24
C ALA A 145 19.53 8.77 1.15
N ARG A 146 18.49 9.12 1.93
CA ARG A 146 18.65 9.56 3.31
C ARG A 146 19.27 8.48 4.21
N ILE A 147 18.77 7.25 4.15
CA ILE A 147 19.31 6.12 4.94
C ILE A 147 20.79 5.88 4.63
N LEU A 148 21.19 6.04 3.37
CA LEU A 148 22.55 5.83 2.90
C LEU A 148 23.46 7.06 3.03
N ASN A 149 22.91 8.19 3.50
CA ASN A 149 23.58 9.50 3.51
C ASN A 149 24.21 9.84 2.13
N ALA A 150 23.48 9.56 1.06
CA ALA A 150 23.94 9.70 -0.31
C ALA A 150 23.23 10.85 -1.04
N THR A 151 23.90 11.42 -2.03
CA THR A 151 23.26 12.35 -2.98
C THR A 151 22.37 11.55 -3.93
N LEU A 152 21.11 11.92 -4.04
CA LEU A 152 20.17 11.32 -4.99
C LEU A 152 20.33 12.00 -6.35
N VAL A 153 20.46 11.20 -7.42
CA VAL A 153 20.24 11.69 -8.78
C VAL A 153 18.74 11.59 -9.09
N VAL A 154 18.16 12.61 -9.71
CA VAL A 154 16.72 12.63 -10.07
C VAL A 154 16.31 11.27 -10.66
N PRO A 155 15.28 10.61 -10.09
CA PRO A 155 14.93 9.24 -10.49
C PRO A 155 14.53 9.14 -11.95
N LYS A 156 14.89 8.02 -12.58
CA LYS A 156 14.43 7.68 -13.93
C LYS A 156 13.15 6.85 -13.86
N LEU A 157 12.22 7.18 -14.74
CA LEU A 157 10.98 6.45 -14.95
C LEU A 157 11.23 5.28 -15.89
N ASP A 158 10.58 4.15 -15.63
CA ASP A 158 10.63 3.00 -16.52
C ASP A 158 9.47 3.08 -17.52
N GLN A 159 9.86 3.24 -18.78
CA GLN A 159 8.98 3.43 -19.93
C GLN A 159 8.72 2.12 -20.69
N ALA A 160 9.36 1.01 -20.29
CA ALA A 160 9.31 -0.24 -21.05
C ALA A 160 8.39 -1.29 -20.41
N SER A 161 8.25 -1.30 -19.08
CA SER A 161 7.62 -2.44 -18.41
C SER A 161 6.09 -2.43 -18.38
N PHE A 162 5.46 -1.27 -18.16
CA PHE A 162 4.01 -1.17 -17.92
C PHE A 162 3.40 0.12 -18.47
N TRP A 163 4.16 1.21 -18.43
CA TRP A 163 3.74 2.53 -18.90
C TRP A 163 4.21 2.70 -20.34
N LYS A 164 3.29 2.83 -21.31
CA LYS A 164 3.62 2.96 -22.76
C LYS A 164 3.93 4.40 -23.20
N ASP A 165 4.15 5.28 -22.24
CA ASP A 165 4.41 6.69 -22.48
C ASP A 165 5.89 6.96 -22.20
N SER A 166 6.50 7.73 -23.10
CA SER A 166 7.95 7.98 -23.14
C SER A 166 8.35 9.19 -22.28
N SER A 167 7.46 9.68 -21.42
CA SER A 167 7.74 10.81 -20.55
C SER A 167 8.82 10.45 -19.54
N ASN A 168 9.72 11.39 -19.30
CA ASN A 168 10.71 11.36 -18.25
C ASN A 168 10.17 12.01 -16.98
N PHE A 169 10.98 12.01 -15.91
CA PHE A 169 10.63 12.64 -14.65
C PHE A 169 10.20 14.11 -14.83
N SER A 170 10.98 14.90 -15.57
CA SER A 170 10.75 16.33 -15.74
C SER A 170 9.57 16.69 -16.64
N ASP A 171 9.08 15.73 -17.44
CA ASP A 171 7.89 15.93 -18.27
C ASP A 171 6.61 15.85 -17.41
N ILE A 172 6.63 15.01 -16.37
CA ILE A 172 5.50 14.78 -15.46
C ILE A 172 5.60 15.65 -14.21
N PHE A 173 6.77 15.73 -13.59
CA PHE A 173 6.99 16.37 -12.30
C PHE A 173 7.92 17.58 -12.41
N TYR A 174 7.63 18.63 -11.65
CA TYR A 174 8.47 19.82 -11.62
C TYR A 174 9.77 19.58 -10.86
N ALA A 175 10.84 19.26 -11.59
CA ALA A 175 12.12 18.81 -11.03
C ALA A 175 12.81 19.86 -10.13
N ASP A 176 12.78 21.15 -10.50
CA ASP A 176 13.42 22.20 -9.69
C ASP A 176 12.72 22.39 -8.35
N TRP A 177 11.39 22.31 -8.33
CA TRP A 177 10.62 22.28 -7.09
C TRP A 177 10.95 21.05 -6.25
N PHE A 178 11.01 19.86 -6.86
CA PHE A 178 11.38 18.63 -6.17
C PHE A 178 12.75 18.72 -5.49
N ILE A 179 13.75 19.29 -6.17
CA ILE A 179 15.11 19.48 -5.63
C ILE A 179 15.12 20.51 -4.50
N SER A 180 14.57 21.70 -4.74
CA SER A 180 14.60 22.80 -3.77
C SER A 180 13.78 22.50 -2.52
N SER A 181 12.58 21.92 -2.66
CA SER A 181 11.71 21.57 -1.52
C SER A 181 12.29 20.50 -0.59
N LEU A 182 13.19 19.66 -1.08
CA LEU A 182 13.84 18.58 -0.31
C LEU A 182 15.29 18.90 0.06
N SER A 183 15.79 20.09 -0.26
CA SER A 183 17.19 20.49 -0.06
C SER A 183 17.69 20.34 1.37
N LYS A 184 16.83 20.55 2.38
CA LYS A 184 17.16 20.33 3.80
C LYS A 184 17.14 18.86 4.22
N ASP A 185 16.48 18.00 3.44
CA ASP A 185 16.27 16.58 3.78
C ASP A 185 17.32 15.68 3.14
N VAL A 186 17.54 15.85 1.83
CA VAL A 186 18.43 15.03 1.01
C VAL A 186 19.04 15.92 -0.09
N LYS A 187 20.33 15.78 -0.35
CA LYS A 187 20.95 16.44 -1.50
C LYS A 187 20.51 15.75 -2.79
N ILE A 188 19.94 16.51 -3.72
CA ILE A 188 19.45 16.00 -5.01
C ILE A 188 20.11 16.76 -6.16
N VAL A 189 20.55 16.03 -7.18
CA VAL A 189 21.13 16.59 -8.41
C VAL A 189 20.36 16.08 -9.64
N LYS A 190 20.22 16.90 -10.68
CA LYS A 190 19.54 16.52 -11.93
C LYS A 190 20.26 15.36 -12.62
N GLU A 191 21.58 15.47 -12.71
CA GLU A 191 22.44 14.51 -13.40
C GLU A 191 23.69 14.21 -12.57
N LEU A 192 24.36 13.12 -12.91
CA LEU A 192 25.60 12.74 -12.25
C LEU A 192 26.70 13.75 -12.63
N PRO A 193 27.42 14.34 -11.65
CA PRO A 193 28.46 15.31 -11.96
C PRO A 193 29.66 14.64 -12.63
N HIS A 194 30.38 15.42 -13.43
CA HIS A 194 31.66 15.03 -14.02
C HIS A 194 32.73 15.10 -12.93
N ILE A 195 33.17 13.96 -12.42
CA ILE A 195 34.20 13.89 -11.37
C ILE A 195 35.54 13.63 -12.06
N GLY A 196 36.45 14.63 -12.05
CA GLY A 196 37.76 14.52 -12.69
C GLY A 196 37.70 14.40 -14.22
N GLY A 197 36.73 15.04 -14.87
CA GLY A 197 36.58 15.03 -16.34
C GLY A 197 36.03 13.74 -16.95
N LYS A 198 35.73 12.71 -16.14
CA LYS A 198 35.15 11.43 -16.63
C LYS A 198 33.86 11.10 -15.89
N LEU A 199 32.85 10.62 -16.63
CA LEU A 199 31.62 10.11 -16.05
C LEU A 199 31.88 8.74 -15.41
N ARG A 200 31.77 8.63 -14.08
CA ARG A 200 31.90 7.34 -13.39
C ARG A 200 30.75 6.41 -13.80
N ALA A 201 31.08 5.25 -14.35
CA ALA A 201 30.09 4.26 -14.77
C ALA A 201 29.31 3.73 -13.54
N PRO A 202 27.97 3.83 -13.53
CA PRO A 202 27.17 3.42 -12.38
C PRO A 202 27.15 1.89 -12.27
N HIS A 203 27.39 1.37 -11.07
CA HIS A 203 27.27 -0.06 -10.80
C HIS A 203 25.80 -0.44 -10.60
N ARG A 204 25.29 -1.34 -11.46
CA ARG A 204 23.90 -1.80 -11.42
C ARG A 204 23.71 -2.90 -10.39
N MET A 205 22.72 -2.75 -9.51
CA MET A 205 22.28 -3.81 -8.61
C MET A 205 20.77 -3.78 -8.36
N ARG A 206 20.26 -4.78 -7.64
CA ARG A 206 18.86 -4.89 -7.22
C ARG A 206 18.76 -5.09 -5.72
N VAL A 207 17.70 -4.56 -5.14
CA VAL A 207 17.38 -4.71 -3.72
C VAL A 207 16.14 -5.61 -3.58
N PRO A 208 16.06 -6.47 -2.55
CA PRO A 208 14.84 -7.22 -2.27
C PRO A 208 13.62 -6.31 -2.07
N ARG A 209 12.41 -6.84 -2.31
CA ARG A 209 11.18 -6.11 -1.98
C ARG A 209 11.07 -5.93 -0.47
N LYS A 210 10.53 -4.79 -0.03
CA LYS A 210 10.34 -4.43 1.38
C LYS A 210 11.64 -4.52 2.21
N CYS A 211 12.79 -4.14 1.64
CA CYS A 211 14.06 -4.10 2.35
C CYS A 211 14.01 -3.05 3.47
N THR A 212 14.41 -3.44 4.68
CA THR A 212 14.48 -2.55 5.86
C THR A 212 15.68 -1.61 5.80
N GLU A 213 15.72 -0.60 6.68
CA GLU A 213 16.86 0.30 6.86
C GLU A 213 18.18 -0.48 7.01
N ARG A 214 18.21 -1.48 7.90
CA ARG A 214 19.37 -2.38 8.11
C ARG A 214 19.75 -3.16 6.84
N CYS A 215 18.78 -3.57 6.04
CA CYS A 215 19.03 -4.25 4.78
C CYS A 215 19.71 -3.32 3.74
N TYR A 216 19.37 -2.02 3.71
CA TYR A 216 20.09 -1.03 2.89
C TYR A 216 21.53 -0.82 3.38
N LEU A 217 21.71 -0.65 4.68
CA LEU A 217 23.03 -0.46 5.30
C LEU A 217 23.95 -1.68 5.10
N ASN A 218 23.40 -2.90 5.14
CA ASN A 218 24.22 -4.10 4.98
C ASN A 218 24.51 -4.47 3.52
N ARG A 219 23.63 -4.09 2.58
CA ARG A 219 23.74 -4.54 1.17
C ARG A 219 24.16 -3.44 0.21
N VAL A 220 23.56 -2.25 0.35
CA VAL A 220 23.75 -1.16 -0.62
C VAL A 220 24.91 -0.27 -0.19
N LEU A 221 25.04 0.04 1.10
CA LEU A 221 26.12 0.90 1.58
C LEU A 221 27.53 0.35 1.26
N PRO A 222 27.86 -0.94 1.45
CA PRO A 222 29.20 -1.44 1.11
C PRO A 222 29.51 -1.33 -0.39
N ALA A 223 28.52 -1.60 -1.24
CA ALA A 223 28.66 -1.42 -2.68
C ALA A 223 28.83 0.07 -3.05
N LEU A 224 28.08 0.96 -2.38
CA LEU A 224 28.16 2.41 -2.57
C LEU A 224 29.52 2.96 -2.15
N LEU A 225 30.09 2.49 -1.05
CA LEU A 225 31.44 2.88 -0.61
C LEU A 225 32.52 2.43 -1.60
N LYS A 226 32.38 1.24 -2.19
CA LYS A 226 33.37 0.70 -3.15
C LYS A 226 33.25 1.32 -4.55
N LYS A 227 32.03 1.63 -4.99
CA LYS A 227 31.74 2.02 -6.38
C LYS A 227 31.40 3.50 -6.54
N HIS A 228 31.10 4.21 -5.46
CA HIS A 228 30.67 5.62 -5.39
C HIS A 228 29.34 5.95 -6.09
N VAL A 229 29.02 5.25 -7.18
CA VAL A 229 27.80 5.45 -7.96
C VAL A 229 27.06 4.12 -8.09
N ILE A 230 25.91 4.01 -7.44
CA ILE A 230 25.05 2.81 -7.49
C ILE A 230 23.77 3.13 -8.25
N ARG A 231 23.42 2.27 -9.20
CA ARG A 231 22.14 2.30 -9.91
C ARG A 231 21.26 1.14 -9.47
N LEU A 232 20.21 1.44 -8.71
CA LEU A 232 19.19 0.46 -8.37
C LEU A 232 18.15 0.39 -9.48
N THR A 233 17.87 -0.83 -9.96
CA THR A 233 16.91 -1.09 -11.04
C THR A 233 15.70 -1.86 -10.54
N LYS A 234 14.58 -1.78 -11.28
CA LYS A 234 13.30 -2.40 -10.89
C LYS A 234 12.86 -1.94 -9.50
N PHE A 235 12.91 -0.63 -9.27
CA PHE A 235 12.69 -0.05 -7.96
C PHE A 235 11.19 0.21 -7.71
N ASP A 236 10.48 -0.86 -7.38
CA ASP A 236 9.09 -0.87 -6.92
C ASP A 236 8.99 -1.50 -5.52
N TYR A 237 8.38 -0.81 -4.55
CA TYR A 237 8.18 -1.33 -3.18
C TYR A 237 9.46 -1.93 -2.55
N ARG A 238 10.61 -1.27 -2.77
CA ARG A 238 11.92 -1.77 -2.33
C ARG A 238 12.30 -1.30 -0.93
N LEU A 239 11.54 -0.39 -0.33
CA LEU A 239 11.73 0.00 1.06
C LEU A 239 10.58 -0.52 1.92
N ALA A 240 10.89 -1.01 3.12
CA ALA A 240 9.89 -1.55 4.04
C ALA A 240 8.84 -0.49 4.44
N ASN A 241 7.62 -0.94 4.72
CA ASN A 241 6.54 -0.03 5.16
C ASN A 241 6.74 0.45 6.59
N ARG A 242 7.37 -0.35 7.47
CA ARG A 242 7.70 0.04 8.85
C ARG A 242 9.06 0.73 8.85
N LEU A 243 9.05 2.04 9.00
CA LEU A 243 10.24 2.89 9.14
C LEU A 243 10.14 3.69 10.44
N GLN A 244 11.27 4.23 10.87
CA GLN A 244 11.30 5.24 11.93
C GLN A 244 10.41 6.45 11.60
N THR A 245 9.85 7.08 12.63
CA THR A 245 8.86 8.16 12.49
C THR A 245 9.30 9.29 11.56
N ASP A 246 10.56 9.73 11.66
CA ASP A 246 11.05 10.83 10.82
C ASP A 246 11.23 10.43 9.34
N LEU A 247 11.57 9.16 9.07
CA LEU A 247 11.61 8.64 7.70
C LEU A 247 10.20 8.49 7.11
N GLN A 248 9.20 8.16 7.94
CA GLN A 248 7.79 8.18 7.50
C GLN A 248 7.31 9.59 7.20
N LYS A 249 7.65 10.57 8.04
CA LYS A 249 7.36 11.98 7.79
C LYS A 249 8.02 12.47 6.51
N LEU A 250 9.25 12.05 6.24
CA LEU A 250 9.93 12.32 4.97
C LEU A 250 9.16 11.71 3.79
N ARG A 251 8.69 10.44 3.88
CA ARG A 251 7.82 9.86 2.84
C ARG A 251 6.59 10.74 2.58
N CYS A 252 5.93 11.21 3.63
CA CYS A 252 4.78 12.10 3.52
C CYS A 252 5.14 13.42 2.84
N ARG A 253 6.23 14.08 3.23
CA ARG A 253 6.68 15.32 2.58
C ARG A 253 6.94 15.12 1.09
N VAL A 254 7.67 14.07 0.74
CA VAL A 254 7.98 13.79 -0.66
C VAL A 254 6.69 13.57 -1.45
N ASN A 255 5.77 12.78 -0.89
CA ASN A 255 4.53 12.38 -1.56
C ASN A 255 3.53 13.53 -1.78
N TYR A 256 3.39 14.42 -0.80
CA TYR A 256 2.33 15.43 -0.78
C TYR A 256 2.83 16.84 -1.10
N HIS A 257 4.09 17.16 -0.83
CA HIS A 257 4.63 18.51 -0.98
C HIS A 257 5.67 18.62 -2.10
N ALA A 258 6.60 17.66 -2.20
CA ALA A 258 7.71 17.74 -3.15
C ALA A 258 7.35 17.25 -4.56
N LEU A 259 6.48 16.24 -4.68
CA LEU A 259 6.03 15.75 -5.98
C LEU A 259 4.86 16.58 -6.49
N ARG A 260 5.21 17.63 -7.25
CA ARG A 260 4.26 18.47 -7.98
C ARG A 260 4.31 18.16 -9.47
N PHE A 261 3.15 18.12 -10.11
CA PHE A 261 3.08 18.01 -11.57
C PHE A 261 3.66 19.25 -12.25
N THR A 262 4.08 19.12 -13.50
CA THR A 262 4.48 20.26 -14.34
C THR A 262 3.31 21.21 -14.60
N ALA A 263 3.62 22.47 -14.92
CA ALA A 263 2.61 23.49 -15.17
C ALA A 263 1.56 23.08 -16.23
N PRO A 264 1.93 22.49 -17.39
CA PRO A 264 0.93 22.08 -18.38
C PRO A 264 -0.08 21.06 -17.85
N ILE A 265 0.35 20.12 -17.00
CA ILE A 265 -0.54 19.12 -16.38
C ILE A 265 -1.44 19.79 -15.34
N GLN A 266 -0.91 20.70 -14.52
CA GLN A 266 -1.68 21.44 -13.52
C GLN A 266 -2.73 22.33 -14.18
N GLU A 267 -2.34 23.14 -15.16
CA GLU A 267 -3.23 24.02 -15.92
C GLU A 267 -4.35 23.23 -16.61
N MET A 268 -4.02 22.06 -17.18
CA MET A 268 -5.02 21.19 -17.77
C MET A 268 -6.00 20.66 -16.70
N GLY A 269 -5.50 20.22 -15.55
CA GLY A 269 -6.32 19.77 -14.42
C GLY A 269 -7.24 20.88 -13.89
N GLU A 270 -6.72 22.09 -13.72
CA GLU A 270 -7.48 23.25 -13.28
C GLU A 270 -8.57 23.64 -14.28
N LYS A 271 -8.24 23.67 -15.57
CA LYS A 271 -9.23 23.94 -16.64
C LYS A 271 -10.33 22.88 -16.68
N LEU A 272 -10.01 21.61 -16.41
CA LEU A 272 -11.01 20.56 -16.29
C LEU A 272 -11.93 20.81 -15.09
N ILE A 273 -11.35 21.08 -13.92
CA ILE A 273 -12.11 21.37 -12.69
C ILE A 273 -12.99 22.60 -12.87
N GLN A 274 -12.47 23.67 -13.48
CA GLN A 274 -13.21 24.89 -13.76
C GLN A 274 -14.45 24.60 -14.63
N ARG A 275 -14.27 23.88 -15.74
CA ARG A 275 -15.38 23.50 -16.63
C ARG A 275 -16.43 22.62 -15.94
N MET A 276 -16.01 21.75 -15.03
CA MET A 276 -16.94 20.95 -14.22
C MET A 276 -17.74 21.84 -13.27
N ARG A 277 -17.07 22.80 -12.62
CA ARG A 277 -17.70 23.77 -11.70
C ARG A 277 -18.66 24.74 -12.39
N GLU A 278 -18.37 25.13 -13.64
CA GLU A 278 -19.28 25.91 -14.49
C GLU A 278 -20.59 25.17 -14.79
N ARG A 279 -20.58 23.83 -14.76
CA ARG A 279 -21.78 23.00 -14.99
C ARG A 279 -22.51 22.65 -13.70
N SER A 280 -21.79 22.49 -12.59
CA SER A 280 -22.36 22.34 -11.26
C SER A 280 -21.39 22.75 -10.16
N MET A 281 -21.90 23.42 -9.13
CA MET A 281 -21.15 23.81 -7.93
C MET A 281 -20.45 22.61 -7.26
N TYR A 282 -21.06 21.43 -7.31
CA TYR A 282 -20.53 20.20 -6.72
C TYR A 282 -20.41 19.09 -7.75
N PHE A 283 -19.35 18.30 -7.64
CA PHE A 283 -19.13 17.10 -8.45
C PHE A 283 -18.41 16.04 -7.64
N ILE A 284 -18.63 14.78 -8.00
CA ILE A 284 -17.93 13.62 -7.46
C ILE A 284 -16.99 13.09 -8.52
N ALA A 285 -15.74 12.84 -8.16
CA ALA A 285 -14.79 12.12 -8.99
C ALA A 285 -14.64 10.68 -8.47
N LEU A 286 -14.83 9.71 -9.36
CA LEU A 286 -14.68 8.29 -9.08
C LEU A 286 -13.49 7.73 -9.84
N HIS A 287 -12.57 7.09 -9.12
CA HIS A 287 -11.48 6.34 -9.73
C HIS A 287 -11.88 4.87 -9.81
N LEU A 288 -12.27 4.44 -11.00
CA LEU A 288 -12.74 3.10 -11.26
C LEU A 288 -11.57 2.24 -11.70
N ARG A 289 -11.25 1.25 -10.87
CA ARG A 289 -10.10 0.36 -11.04
C ARG A 289 -10.60 -1.05 -11.33
N PHE A 290 -11.15 -1.21 -12.53
CA PHE A 290 -11.86 -2.41 -12.99
C PHE A 290 -11.05 -3.21 -14.03
N GLU A 291 -9.73 -3.33 -13.83
CA GLU A 291 -8.85 -4.06 -14.73
C GLU A 291 -8.84 -5.57 -14.44
N PRO A 292 -8.69 -6.44 -15.47
CA PRO A 292 -8.73 -7.89 -15.27
C PRO A 292 -7.74 -8.44 -14.23
N ASP A 293 -6.56 -7.83 -14.07
CA ASP A 293 -5.59 -8.24 -13.05
C ASP A 293 -6.04 -7.89 -11.63
N MET A 294 -6.70 -6.74 -11.45
CA MET A 294 -7.29 -6.31 -10.18
C MET A 294 -8.51 -7.18 -9.80
N LEU A 295 -9.38 -7.49 -10.76
CA LEU A 295 -10.52 -8.40 -10.57
C LEU A 295 -10.07 -9.83 -10.30
N ALA A 296 -9.01 -10.28 -10.97
CA ALA A 296 -8.41 -11.57 -10.68
C ALA A 296 -7.86 -11.60 -9.25
N PHE A 297 -7.10 -10.58 -8.84
CA PHE A 297 -6.46 -10.48 -7.53
C PHE A 297 -7.44 -10.44 -6.35
N SER A 298 -8.61 -9.80 -6.51
CA SER A 298 -9.63 -9.74 -5.46
C SER A 298 -10.24 -11.11 -5.14
N GLY A 299 -10.23 -12.03 -6.12
CA GLY A 299 -10.85 -13.35 -6.01
C GLY A 299 -12.38 -13.34 -6.15
N CYS A 300 -12.99 -12.16 -6.30
CA CYS A 300 -14.45 -12.00 -6.30
C CYS A 300 -15.07 -12.41 -7.64
N TYR A 301 -16.36 -12.72 -7.64
CA TYR A 301 -17.16 -12.95 -8.85
C TYR A 301 -17.93 -11.68 -9.20
N TYR A 302 -17.99 -11.30 -10.48
CA TYR A 302 -18.55 -10.02 -10.93
C TYR A 302 -19.76 -10.18 -11.86
N GLY A 303 -20.34 -11.38 -11.97
CA GLY A 303 -21.58 -11.61 -12.73
C GLY A 303 -21.38 -11.95 -14.21
N GLY A 304 -20.15 -12.00 -14.71
CA GLY A 304 -19.81 -12.30 -16.11
C GLY A 304 -19.82 -13.78 -16.51
N GLY A 305 -20.41 -14.66 -15.69
CA GLY A 305 -20.62 -16.07 -15.97
C GLY A 305 -19.34 -16.91 -16.06
N GLU A 306 -19.44 -18.08 -16.69
CA GLU A 306 -18.32 -19.01 -16.83
C GLU A 306 -17.14 -18.45 -17.65
N LYS A 307 -17.42 -17.54 -18.58
CA LYS A 307 -16.37 -16.84 -19.34
C LYS A 307 -15.48 -16.03 -18.40
N GLU A 308 -16.06 -15.19 -17.53
CA GLU A 308 -15.30 -14.41 -16.54
C GLU A 308 -14.51 -15.34 -15.62
N ARG A 309 -15.16 -16.38 -15.08
CA ARG A 309 -14.53 -17.33 -14.15
C ARG A 309 -13.30 -17.98 -14.76
N ARG A 310 -13.37 -18.38 -16.03
CA ARG A 310 -12.26 -18.98 -16.76
C ARG A 310 -11.14 -17.96 -17.01
N GLU A 311 -11.48 -16.76 -17.50
CA GLU A 311 -10.51 -15.70 -17.81
C GLU A 311 -9.78 -15.21 -16.55
N LEU A 312 -10.52 -14.80 -15.51
CA LEU A 312 -9.92 -14.37 -14.24
C LEU A 312 -9.24 -15.53 -13.52
N GLY A 313 -9.80 -16.74 -13.60
CA GLY A 313 -9.21 -17.96 -13.05
C GLY A 313 -7.83 -18.27 -13.62
N ALA A 314 -7.63 -18.06 -14.93
CA ALA A 314 -6.32 -18.22 -15.55
C ALA A 314 -5.30 -17.20 -15.01
N ILE A 315 -5.72 -15.95 -14.78
CA ILE A 315 -4.85 -14.90 -14.23
C ILE A 315 -4.54 -15.17 -12.74
N ARG A 316 -5.51 -15.64 -11.96
CA ARG A 316 -5.38 -15.97 -10.52
C ARG A 316 -4.25 -16.95 -10.22
N LYS A 317 -3.96 -17.87 -11.15
CA LYS A 317 -2.84 -18.83 -11.04
C LYS A 317 -1.48 -18.16 -10.81
N ARG A 318 -1.34 -16.87 -11.12
CA ARG A 318 -0.12 -16.07 -10.88
C ARG A 318 0.16 -15.80 -9.40
N TRP A 319 -0.85 -15.84 -8.52
CA TRP A 319 -0.70 -15.55 -7.09
C TRP A 319 -1.05 -16.77 -6.25
N LYS A 320 -0.07 -17.27 -5.50
CA LYS A 320 -0.28 -18.37 -4.54
C LYS A 320 -0.88 -17.80 -3.25
N GLY A 321 -2.02 -18.34 -2.79
CA GLY A 321 -2.64 -17.95 -1.53
C GLY A 321 -3.62 -16.77 -1.59
N LEU A 322 -4.34 -16.60 -2.70
CA LEU A 322 -5.48 -15.66 -2.75
C LEU A 322 -6.51 -15.99 -1.65
N HIS A 323 -7.20 -14.97 -1.16
CA HIS A 323 -8.13 -15.05 -0.03
C HIS A 323 -9.07 -16.28 -0.11
N PRO A 324 -9.18 -17.09 0.95
CA PRO A 324 -10.00 -18.31 0.91
C PRO A 324 -11.51 -18.04 0.88
N ASN A 325 -11.97 -16.80 1.14
CA ASN A 325 -13.38 -16.44 1.14
C ASN A 325 -13.62 -15.09 0.42
N PRO A 326 -13.94 -15.12 -0.88
CA PRO A 326 -14.24 -13.93 -1.68
C PRO A 326 -15.46 -13.14 -1.20
N GLU A 327 -16.50 -13.82 -0.71
CA GLU A 327 -17.73 -13.19 -0.20
C GLU A 327 -17.46 -12.32 1.03
N LYS A 328 -16.62 -12.83 1.94
CA LYS A 328 -16.14 -12.03 3.08
C LYS A 328 -15.35 -10.82 2.61
N GLY A 329 -14.53 -10.97 1.57
CA GLY A 329 -13.80 -9.86 0.95
C GLY A 329 -14.74 -8.79 0.40
N ARG A 330 -15.81 -9.19 -0.29
CA ARG A 330 -16.83 -8.27 -0.83
C ARG A 330 -17.53 -7.49 0.26
N ARG A 331 -18.01 -8.16 1.31
CA ARG A 331 -18.65 -7.50 2.46
C ARG A 331 -17.73 -6.52 3.21
N GLN A 332 -16.41 -6.71 3.09
CA GLN A 332 -15.40 -5.82 3.68
C GLN A 332 -14.94 -4.71 2.72
N GLY A 333 -15.56 -4.55 1.55
CA GLY A 333 -15.18 -3.55 0.56
C GLY A 333 -13.82 -3.81 -0.11
N ARG A 334 -13.34 -5.06 -0.12
CA ARG A 334 -12.06 -5.44 -0.76
C ARG A 334 -12.20 -5.82 -2.24
N CYS A 335 -13.42 -6.00 -2.72
CA CYS A 335 -13.70 -6.20 -4.14
C CYS A 335 -13.96 -4.83 -4.78
N PRO A 336 -13.41 -4.57 -5.97
CA PRO A 336 -13.95 -3.57 -6.87
C PRO A 336 -15.48 -3.66 -6.99
N LEU A 337 -16.14 -2.52 -7.24
CA LEU A 337 -17.57 -2.49 -7.52
C LEU A 337 -17.83 -3.05 -8.93
N THR A 338 -18.95 -3.74 -9.09
CA THR A 338 -19.49 -4.13 -10.40
C THR A 338 -20.06 -2.91 -11.12
N PRO A 339 -20.18 -2.96 -12.46
CA PRO A 339 -20.86 -1.91 -13.22
C PRO A 339 -22.24 -1.56 -12.67
N GLU A 340 -23.01 -2.57 -12.28
CA GLU A 340 -24.35 -2.42 -11.72
C GLU A 340 -24.30 -1.73 -10.35
N GLU A 341 -23.40 -2.15 -9.46
CA GLU A 341 -23.19 -1.52 -8.15
C GLU A 341 -22.76 -0.04 -8.28
N GLU A 342 -21.91 0.27 -9.25
CA GLU A 342 -21.49 1.65 -9.51
C GLU A 342 -22.63 2.53 -10.03
N ILE A 343 -23.47 1.99 -10.93
CA ILE A 343 -24.65 2.70 -11.43
C ILE A 343 -25.64 2.96 -10.29
N LEU A 344 -25.92 1.96 -9.45
CA LEU A 344 -26.82 2.10 -8.31
C LEU A 344 -26.29 3.14 -7.31
N TRP A 345 -25.01 3.05 -6.95
CA TRP A 345 -24.36 4.02 -6.07
C TRP A 345 -24.45 5.45 -6.64
N ALA A 346 -24.20 5.58 -7.94
CA ALA A 346 -24.23 6.87 -8.63
C ALA A 346 -25.66 7.44 -8.74
N GLN A 347 -26.68 6.60 -8.93
CA GLN A 347 -28.09 7.00 -8.96
C GLN A 347 -28.59 7.44 -7.60
N GLU A 348 -28.19 6.76 -6.53
CA GLU A 348 -28.59 7.09 -5.17
C GLU A 348 -27.97 8.42 -4.71
N ASN A 349 -26.76 8.73 -5.15
CA ASN A 349 -26.05 9.96 -4.81
C ASN A 349 -26.32 11.13 -5.79
N ASP A 350 -26.78 10.87 -7.02
CA ASP A 350 -27.25 11.88 -7.98
C ASP A 350 -28.22 11.30 -9.04
N PRO A 351 -29.54 11.42 -8.82
CA PRO A 351 -30.53 10.79 -9.68
C PRO A 351 -30.68 11.42 -11.08
N THR A 352 -30.03 12.56 -11.37
CA THR A 352 -30.40 13.35 -12.57
C THR A 352 -29.51 13.18 -13.80
N LYS A 353 -28.29 12.59 -13.71
CA LYS A 353 -27.37 12.53 -14.87
C LYS A 353 -26.43 11.31 -15.00
N CYS A 354 -26.57 10.27 -14.19
CA CYS A 354 -25.55 9.19 -14.14
C CYS A 354 -25.55 8.17 -15.30
N GLN A 355 -26.64 8.05 -16.08
CA GLN A 355 -26.80 6.90 -16.98
C GLN A 355 -25.91 6.90 -18.23
N LYS A 356 -25.54 8.07 -18.78
CA LYS A 356 -24.75 8.13 -20.04
C LYS A 356 -23.23 8.06 -19.85
N ALA A 357 -22.71 8.43 -18.68
CA ALA A 357 -21.27 8.47 -18.44
C ALA A 357 -20.72 7.08 -18.09
N LEU A 358 -21.45 6.28 -17.30
CA LEU A 358 -20.96 4.98 -16.83
C LEU A 358 -20.98 3.89 -17.90
N SER A 359 -21.94 3.87 -18.83
CA SER A 359 -22.00 2.82 -19.86
C SER A 359 -20.80 2.86 -20.83
N LEU A 360 -20.32 4.06 -21.20
CA LEU A 360 -19.14 4.26 -22.05
C LEU A 360 -17.83 3.85 -21.35
N ILE A 361 -17.78 3.97 -20.02
CA ILE A 361 -16.60 3.65 -19.21
C ILE A 361 -16.35 2.14 -19.20
N PHE A 362 -17.42 1.34 -19.05
CA PHE A 362 -17.31 -0.11 -18.97
C PHE A 362 -17.03 -0.80 -20.30
N GLU A 363 -17.41 -0.18 -21.40
CA GLU A 363 -17.13 -0.71 -22.75
C GLU A 363 -15.64 -0.70 -23.09
N GLN A 364 -14.85 0.19 -22.45
CA GLN A 364 -13.42 0.38 -22.73
C GLN A 364 -12.47 -0.49 -21.88
N ARG A 365 -12.94 -1.18 -20.82
CA ARG A 365 -12.15 -2.06 -19.92
C ARG A 365 -10.76 -1.51 -19.53
N LYS A 366 -10.66 -0.23 -19.20
CA LYS A 366 -9.38 0.45 -18.86
C LYS A 366 -9.51 1.28 -17.57
N HIS A 367 -8.39 1.82 -17.10
CA HIS A 367 -8.37 2.87 -16.08
C HIS A 367 -9.26 4.03 -16.54
N VAL A 368 -10.40 4.26 -15.87
CA VAL A 368 -11.23 5.42 -16.16
C VAL A 368 -11.52 6.19 -14.89
N VAL A 369 -11.24 7.49 -14.95
CA VAL A 369 -11.73 8.45 -13.97
C VAL A 369 -13.05 8.97 -14.53
N GLY A 370 -14.15 8.58 -13.90
CA GLY A 370 -15.47 9.12 -14.19
C GLY A 370 -15.75 10.31 -13.26
N CYS A 371 -16.35 11.37 -13.78
CA CYS A 371 -16.84 12.46 -12.94
C CYS A 371 -18.37 12.57 -13.08
N ILE A 372 -19.05 12.65 -11.95
CA ILE A 372 -20.50 12.82 -11.84
C ILE A 372 -20.78 14.25 -11.37
N LEU A 373 -21.60 14.98 -12.10
CA LEU A 373 -21.98 16.37 -11.80
C LEU A 373 -23.24 16.41 -10.94
N LEU A 374 -23.09 16.66 -9.64
CA LEU A 374 -24.21 16.73 -8.70
C LEU A 374 -25.06 17.96 -8.98
N LYS A 375 -26.24 17.85 -9.59
CA LYS A 375 -27.13 19.01 -9.69
C LYS A 375 -27.76 19.30 -8.33
N SER A 376 -27.57 20.53 -7.82
CA SER A 376 -28.48 21.05 -6.79
C SER A 376 -29.87 21.16 -7.40
N THR A 377 -30.80 20.31 -7.00
CA THR A 377 -32.17 20.36 -7.49
C THR A 377 -32.81 21.67 -7.03
N HIS A 378 -33.30 22.46 -8.00
CA HIS A 378 -34.18 23.61 -7.79
C HIS A 378 -35.53 23.16 -7.19
N GLY A 379 -35.50 22.68 -5.95
CA GLY A 379 -36.66 22.49 -5.07
C GLY A 379 -36.60 23.37 -3.82
N SER A 380 -35.48 24.04 -3.56
CA SER A 380 -35.28 24.87 -2.37
C SER A 380 -35.58 26.37 -2.59
N GLU A 381 -35.68 26.83 -3.85
CA GLU A 381 -35.98 28.24 -4.15
C GLU A 381 -37.41 28.68 -3.78
N ARG A 382 -38.36 27.75 -3.65
CA ARG A 382 -39.73 28.10 -3.21
C ARG A 382 -39.87 28.36 -1.71
N ILE A 383 -38.90 27.95 -0.89
CA ILE A 383 -38.95 28.15 0.57
C ILE A 383 -38.10 29.38 0.96
N TYR A 384 -36.94 29.58 0.33
CA TYR A 384 -36.10 30.75 0.60
C TYR A 384 -36.64 32.07 0.00
N GLY A 385 -37.42 32.01 -1.09
CA GLY A 385 -38.09 33.19 -1.67
C GLY A 385 -39.23 33.77 -0.82
N ARG A 386 -39.70 33.07 0.22
CA ARG A 386 -40.70 33.58 1.19
C ARG A 386 -40.07 34.15 2.46
N ALA A 387 -38.92 33.64 2.89
CA ALA A 387 -38.22 34.15 4.09
C ALA A 387 -37.61 35.54 3.85
N GLN A 388 -37.03 35.81 2.67
CA GLN A 388 -36.49 37.14 2.32
C GLN A 388 -37.56 38.19 1.97
N ARG A 389 -38.82 37.81 1.77
CA ARG A 389 -39.95 38.76 1.60
C ARG A 389 -40.67 39.10 2.91
N ALA A 390 -40.39 38.39 4.00
CA ALA A 390 -40.90 38.71 5.33
C ALA A 390 -40.03 39.76 6.04
N GLU A 391 -38.69 39.63 5.97
CA GLU A 391 -37.76 40.61 6.57
C GLU A 391 -37.70 41.96 5.83
N ALA A 392 -38.13 42.03 4.57
CA ALA A 392 -38.22 43.29 3.82
C ALA A 392 -39.55 44.06 4.04
N ARG A 393 -40.47 43.55 4.87
CA ARG A 393 -41.75 44.21 5.20
C ARG A 393 -41.90 44.65 6.65
N GLU A 394 -40.99 44.27 7.56
CA GLU A 394 -40.96 44.77 8.95
C GLU A 394 -40.00 45.96 9.17
N GLY A 395 -39.31 46.44 8.12
CA GLY A 395 -38.47 47.65 8.18
C GLY A 395 -39.12 48.93 7.65
N ARG A 396 -40.44 48.96 7.44
CA ARG A 396 -41.13 50.16 6.93
C ARG A 396 -42.62 50.22 7.32
N VAL A 397 -42.93 50.23 8.62
CA VAL A 397 -44.03 51.01 9.23
C VAL A 397 -43.73 51.08 10.75
N SER A 398 -43.57 52.31 11.23
CA SER A 398 -43.48 52.77 12.64
C SER A 398 -42.20 52.47 13.41
#